data_AF-A0A212CNJ0-F1
#
_entry.id   AF-A0A212CNJ0-F1
#
_cell.length_a   1.000
_cell.length_b   1.000
_cell.length_c   1.000
_cell.angle_alpha   90.00
_cell.angle_beta   90.00
_cell.angle_gamma   90.00
#
_symmetry.space_group_name_H-M   'P 1'
#
loop_
_entity.id
_entity.type
_entity.pdbx_description
1 polymer ?
#
loop_
_entity_poly.entity_id
_entity_poly.type
_entity_poly.pdbx_seq_one_letter_code
_entity_poly.pdbx_strand_id
1 'polypeptide(L)'
;ENQQKSTNVVYQAHHVSRNKRGQVVGTRGGFRGCTVWLTGLSGAGKTTISFALEEYLVSHAIPCYSLDGDNVRRGLNKNLGFSPWDREENIRRIAEVAKLFADAGLVCITSFISPFAKMLLSAFYFAGFTGIDSDYEKPETPELVLKTNLSSVSDCVQQVVELLQEQNIVPHTVVKGIHELFVPENKLDQVRAEAKALPSLSITKLDLQWVQVLSEGWATPLKGFMREKEYLQVIHFGTLLDGMSFCLFLTLYH
;
A
#
# COMPACT_ATOMS: atom_id res chain seq x y z
N GLU A 1 37.43 -3.32 19.33
CA GLU A 1 37.22 -1.88 19.61
C GLU A 1 36.13 -1.72 20.66
N ASN A 2 36.28 -0.76 21.57
CA ASN A 2 35.31 -0.44 22.63
C ASN A 2 33.93 -0.17 22.02
N GLN A 3 32.98 -1.10 22.18
CA GLN A 3 31.57 -0.83 21.90
C GLN A 3 31.07 0.15 22.97
N GLN A 4 31.16 1.45 22.68
CA GLN A 4 30.55 2.49 23.50
C GLN A 4 29.03 2.32 23.40
N LYS A 5 28.46 1.60 24.36
CA LYS A 5 27.01 1.39 24.47
C LYS A 5 26.39 2.61 25.11
N SER A 6 25.26 3.04 24.56
CA SER A 6 24.45 4.12 25.13
C SER A 6 24.04 3.72 26.55
N THR A 7 24.55 4.44 27.54
CA THR A 7 24.16 4.29 28.94
C THR A 7 23.41 5.56 29.33
N ASN A 8 22.26 5.43 30.01
CA ASN A 8 21.36 6.53 30.42
C ASN A 8 20.52 7.17 29.29
N VAL A 9 19.93 6.36 28.40
CA VAL A 9 18.97 6.85 27.40
C VAL A 9 17.56 6.78 27.98
N VAL A 10 16.88 7.92 28.09
CA VAL A 10 15.45 7.99 28.40
C VAL A 10 14.69 8.23 27.11
N TYR A 11 13.67 7.39 26.83
CA TYR A 11 12.82 7.60 25.67
C TYR A 11 12.04 8.91 25.82
N GLN A 12 12.22 9.82 24.85
CA GLN A 12 11.44 11.05 24.78
C GLN A 12 10.28 10.86 23.82
N ALA A 13 9.07 10.86 24.36
CA ALA A 13 7.86 10.76 23.54
C ALA A 13 7.68 12.03 22.70
N HIS A 14 7.39 11.86 21.42
CA HIS A 14 7.03 12.98 20.56
C HIS A 14 5.69 13.61 20.99
N HIS A 15 5.59 14.94 20.91
CA HIS A 15 4.36 15.69 21.22
C HIS A 15 3.27 15.60 20.13
N VAL A 16 3.59 15.04 18.96
CA VAL A 16 2.69 14.94 17.81
C VAL A 16 2.39 13.46 17.54
N SER A 17 1.11 13.10 17.54
CA SER A 17 0.66 11.73 17.25
C SER A 17 0.82 11.39 15.77
N ARG A 18 0.90 10.09 15.45
CA ARG A 18 0.89 9.57 14.07
C ARG A 18 -0.32 10.08 13.28
N ASN A 19 -1.50 10.09 13.90
CA ASN A 19 -2.71 10.60 13.26
C ASN A 19 -2.56 12.06 12.84
N LYS A 20 -2.02 12.93 13.71
CA LYS A 20 -1.82 14.34 13.40
C LYS A 20 -0.74 14.53 12.33
N ARG A 21 0.34 13.76 12.41
CA ARG A 21 1.41 13.76 11.39
C ARG A 21 0.88 13.34 10.02
N GLY A 22 0.06 12.30 9.95
CA GLY A 22 -0.57 11.83 8.72
C GLY A 22 -1.55 12.82 8.08
N GLN A 23 -2.00 13.86 8.79
CA GLN A 23 -2.81 14.92 8.19
C GLN A 23 -1.98 15.92 7.38
N VAL A 24 -0.66 15.98 7.60
CA VAL A 24 0.23 16.97 6.95
C VAL A 24 1.27 16.33 6.03
N VAL A 25 1.43 15.00 6.08
CA VAL A 25 2.34 14.26 5.20
C VAL A 25 1.62 13.90 3.90
N GLY A 26 1.89 14.69 2.85
CA GLY A 26 1.25 14.56 1.55
C GLY A 26 -0.11 15.26 1.47
N THR A 27 -0.80 15.11 0.34
CA THR A 27 -2.11 15.73 0.10
C THR A 27 -3.29 14.82 0.49
N ARG A 28 -3.04 13.51 0.60
CA ARG A 28 -4.05 12.52 0.99
C ARG A 28 -4.09 12.42 2.52
N GLY A 29 -5.25 12.65 3.11
CA GLY A 29 -5.42 12.52 4.58
C GLY A 29 -5.19 11.10 5.10
N GLY A 30 -4.74 10.99 6.35
CA GLY A 30 -4.52 9.71 7.03
C GLY A 30 -3.05 9.28 7.09
N PHE A 31 -2.67 8.65 8.20
CA PHE A 31 -1.32 8.11 8.38
C PHE A 31 -1.15 6.81 7.60
N ARG A 32 -0.10 6.74 6.78
CA ARG A 32 0.21 5.59 5.91
C ARG A 32 1.68 5.19 5.94
N GLY A 33 2.37 5.56 7.01
CA GLY A 33 3.77 5.25 7.18
C GLY A 33 4.00 3.75 7.32
N CYS A 34 4.80 3.17 6.44
CA CYS A 34 5.10 1.74 6.42
C CYS A 34 6.46 1.48 5.75
N THR A 35 6.93 0.23 5.84
CA THR A 35 8.14 -0.22 5.16
C THR A 35 7.81 -1.33 4.17
N VAL A 36 8.18 -1.14 2.90
CA VAL A 36 8.16 -2.18 1.87
C VAL A 36 9.55 -2.79 1.78
N TRP A 37 9.71 -4.01 2.29
CA TRP A 37 11.01 -4.67 2.36
C TRP A 37 11.23 -5.64 1.20
N LEU A 38 11.97 -5.22 0.17
CA LEU A 38 12.33 -6.06 -0.96
C LEU A 38 13.60 -6.87 -0.62
N THR A 39 13.48 -8.19 -0.60
CA THR A 39 14.60 -9.12 -0.44
C THR A 39 14.69 -10.10 -1.60
N GLY A 40 15.89 -10.61 -1.87
CA GLY A 40 16.20 -11.45 -3.02
C GLY A 40 17.67 -11.42 -3.40
N LEU A 41 18.07 -12.37 -4.26
CA LEU A 41 19.44 -12.45 -4.79
C LEU A 41 19.87 -11.18 -5.51
N SER A 42 21.18 -10.97 -5.63
CA SER A 42 21.73 -9.93 -6.51
C SER A 42 21.21 -10.13 -7.93
N GLY A 43 20.81 -9.05 -8.62
CA GLY A 43 20.23 -9.14 -9.96
C GLY A 43 18.77 -9.59 -10.05
N ALA A 44 18.10 -9.94 -8.93
CA ALA A 44 16.69 -10.37 -8.95
C ALA A 44 15.67 -9.26 -9.31
N GLY A 45 16.12 -8.01 -9.49
CA GLY A 45 15.26 -6.88 -9.87
C GLY A 45 14.82 -5.96 -8.73
N LYS A 46 15.34 -6.12 -7.50
CA LYS A 46 14.93 -5.31 -6.32
C LYS A 46 14.99 -3.80 -6.56
N THR A 47 16.14 -3.29 -7.01
CA THR A 47 16.34 -1.85 -7.28
C THR A 47 15.40 -1.37 -8.38
N THR A 48 15.21 -2.15 -9.44
CA THR A 48 14.27 -1.84 -10.53
C THR A 48 12.83 -1.71 -10.01
N ILE A 49 12.36 -2.67 -9.22
CA ILE A 49 11.02 -2.63 -8.63
C ILE A 49 10.90 -1.46 -7.63
N SER A 50 11.94 -1.19 -6.84
CA SER A 50 11.94 -0.08 -5.89
C SER A 50 11.76 1.27 -6.59
N PHE A 51 12.48 1.54 -7.67
CA PHE A 51 12.37 2.82 -8.38
C PHE A 51 11.04 2.96 -9.11
N ALA A 52 10.54 1.89 -9.74
CA ALA A 52 9.24 1.92 -10.40
C ALA A 52 8.09 2.10 -9.39
N LEU A 53 8.19 1.48 -8.20
CA LEU A 53 7.24 1.68 -7.11
C LEU A 53 7.31 3.11 -6.54
N GLU A 54 8.52 3.66 -6.36
CA GLU A 54 8.72 5.05 -5.94
C GLU A 54 8.07 6.03 -6.92
N GLU A 55 8.29 5.86 -8.23
CA GLU A 55 7.64 6.65 -9.28
C GLU A 55 6.10 6.54 -9.23
N TYR A 56 5.58 5.32 -9.04
CA TYR A 56 4.14 5.11 -8.87
C TYR A 56 3.59 5.87 -7.65
N LEU A 57 4.21 5.76 -6.49
CA LEU A 57 3.72 6.39 -5.27
C LEU A 57 3.78 7.92 -5.37
N VAL A 58 4.89 8.47 -5.90
CA VAL A 58 5.05 9.91 -6.12
C VAL A 58 4.01 10.44 -7.10
N SER A 59 3.78 9.77 -8.23
CA SER A 59 2.74 10.17 -9.21
C SER A 59 1.32 10.11 -8.65
N HIS A 60 1.08 9.33 -7.60
CA HIS A 60 -0.21 9.26 -6.88
C HIS A 60 -0.27 10.14 -5.63
N ALA A 61 0.69 11.06 -5.45
CA ALA A 61 0.82 11.98 -4.32
C ALA A 61 0.97 11.30 -2.95
N ILE A 62 1.67 10.17 -2.93
CA ILE A 62 2.02 9.43 -1.72
C ILE A 62 3.52 9.63 -1.44
N PRO A 63 3.90 10.37 -0.39
CA PRO A 63 5.30 10.55 -0.02
C PRO A 63 5.97 9.22 0.33
N CYS A 64 7.08 8.95 -0.33
CA CYS A 64 7.87 7.74 -0.15
C CYS A 64 9.37 8.05 -0.25
N TYR A 65 10.21 7.09 0.12
CA TYR A 65 11.65 7.20 -0.02
C TYR A 65 12.30 5.82 -0.18
N SER A 66 13.16 5.66 -1.18
CA SER A 66 13.94 4.42 -1.37
C SER A 66 15.28 4.44 -0.61
N LEU A 67 15.49 3.42 0.22
CA LEU A 67 16.78 3.06 0.79
C LEU A 67 17.38 1.92 -0.03
N ASP A 68 18.42 2.24 -0.80
CA ASP A 68 19.16 1.27 -1.59
C ASP A 68 20.60 1.07 -1.09
N GLY A 69 21.19 -0.07 -1.45
CA GLY A 69 22.58 -0.46 -1.20
C GLY A 69 23.55 0.67 -1.47
N ASP A 70 23.40 1.32 -2.62
CA ASP A 70 24.33 2.34 -3.10
C ASP A 70 24.24 3.65 -2.30
N ASN A 71 23.03 4.06 -1.89
CA ASN A 71 22.82 5.29 -1.12
C ASN A 71 23.33 5.11 0.32
N VAL A 72 23.00 3.99 0.96
CA VAL A 72 23.31 3.77 2.37
C VAL A 72 24.79 3.42 2.57
N ARG A 73 25.42 2.65 1.66
CA ARG A 73 26.84 2.26 1.77
C ARG A 73 27.81 3.42 1.52
N ARG A 74 27.39 4.48 0.82
CA ARG A 74 28.23 5.69 0.65
C ARG A 74 28.13 6.65 1.83
N GLY A 75 27.05 6.56 2.62
CA GLY A 75 26.78 7.42 3.77
C GLY A 75 26.85 6.67 5.10
N LEU A 76 25.68 6.32 5.64
CA LEU A 76 25.49 5.75 6.98
C LEU A 76 26.33 4.48 7.23
N ASN A 77 26.49 3.64 6.21
CA ASN A 77 27.16 2.34 6.31
C ASN A 77 28.52 2.31 5.62
N LYS A 78 29.13 3.48 5.37
CA LYS A 78 30.46 3.56 4.72
C LYS A 78 31.60 2.94 5.52
N ASN A 79 31.40 2.76 6.83
CA ASN A 79 32.37 2.14 7.73
C ASN A 79 32.21 0.62 7.86
N LEU A 80 31.25 0.02 7.15
CA LEU A 80 31.00 -1.42 7.20
C LEU A 80 31.62 -2.11 5.97
N GLY A 81 32.38 -3.17 6.22
CA GLY A 81 32.96 -4.02 5.18
C GLY A 81 31.98 -5.05 4.62
N PHE A 82 32.51 -6.22 4.28
CA PHE A 82 31.74 -7.35 3.74
C PHE A 82 31.75 -8.59 4.64
N SER A 83 32.31 -8.47 5.85
CA SER A 83 32.32 -9.55 6.83
C SER A 83 30.87 -9.92 7.23
N PRO A 84 30.61 -11.14 7.71
CA PRO A 84 29.28 -11.54 8.16
C PRO A 84 28.69 -10.56 9.18
N TRP A 85 29.51 -10.10 10.14
CA TRP A 85 29.10 -9.12 11.15
C TRP A 85 28.78 -7.75 10.55
N ASP A 86 29.58 -7.26 9.60
CA ASP A 86 29.32 -5.99 8.92
C ASP A 86 28.01 -6.04 8.11
N ARG A 87 27.70 -7.19 7.50
CA ARG A 87 26.44 -7.39 6.76
C ARG A 87 25.24 -7.38 7.71
N GLU A 88 25.37 -7.99 8.89
CA GLU A 88 24.36 -7.96 9.93
C GLU A 88 24.12 -6.52 10.44
N GLU A 89 25.18 -5.81 10.81
CA GLU A 89 25.08 -4.43 11.27
C GLU A 89 24.53 -3.50 10.17
N ASN A 90 24.87 -3.76 8.90
CA ASN A 90 24.34 -3.01 7.77
C ASN A 90 22.81 -3.12 7.71
N ILE A 91 22.27 -4.34 7.73
CA ILE A 91 20.82 -4.58 7.66
C ILE A 91 20.12 -4.06 8.93
N ARG A 92 20.74 -4.21 10.11
CA ARG A 92 20.19 -3.66 11.37
C ARG A 92 20.04 -2.13 11.31
N ARG A 93 21.07 -1.42 10.84
CA ARG A 93 21.00 0.06 10.68
C ARG A 93 19.92 0.47 9.68
N ILE A 94 19.79 -0.25 8.57
CA ILE A 94 18.76 0.01 7.56
C ILE A 94 17.36 -0.18 8.15
N ALA A 95 17.13 -1.25 8.92
CA ALA A 95 15.85 -1.51 9.55
C ALA A 95 15.44 -0.39 10.52
N GLU A 96 16.38 0.11 11.33
CA GLU A 96 16.12 1.25 12.23
C GLU A 96 15.80 2.53 11.45
N VAL A 97 16.53 2.81 10.36
CA VAL A 97 16.25 3.98 9.52
C VAL A 97 14.89 3.84 8.83
N ALA A 98 14.56 2.67 8.29
CA ALA A 98 13.28 2.42 7.65
C ALA A 98 12.11 2.61 8.64
N LYS A 99 12.27 2.16 9.89
CA LYS A 99 11.33 2.40 10.97
C LYS A 99 11.13 3.89 11.27
N LEU A 100 12.20 4.70 11.24
CA LEU A 100 12.09 6.15 11.41
C LEU A 100 11.33 6.81 10.26
N PHE A 101 11.55 6.39 9.01
CA PHE A 101 10.78 6.88 7.86
C PHE A 101 9.30 6.49 7.94
N ALA A 102 9.02 5.24 8.29
CA ALA A 102 7.66 4.77 8.52
C ALA A 102 6.98 5.54 9.65
N ASP A 103 7.64 5.76 10.80
CA ASP A 103 7.07 6.55 11.91
C ASP A 103 6.85 8.03 11.52
N ALA A 104 7.69 8.56 10.62
CA ALA A 104 7.51 9.89 10.04
C ALA A 104 6.33 9.97 9.04
N GLY A 105 5.68 8.85 8.69
CA GLY A 105 4.50 8.81 7.84
C GLY A 105 4.77 8.59 6.35
N LEU A 106 6.01 8.25 5.97
CA LEU A 106 6.39 7.94 4.59
C LEU A 106 6.30 6.43 4.32
N VAL A 107 6.08 6.07 3.05
CA VAL A 107 6.32 4.71 2.59
C VAL A 107 7.83 4.54 2.34
N CYS A 108 8.52 3.83 3.23
CA CYS A 108 9.95 3.53 3.08
C CYS A 108 10.11 2.26 2.24
N ILE A 109 10.84 2.32 1.12
CA ILE A 109 11.11 1.15 0.29
C ILE A 109 12.56 0.74 0.52
N THR A 110 12.83 -0.52 0.82
CA THR A 110 14.22 -1.00 1.05
C THR A 110 14.57 -2.09 0.06
N SER A 111 15.69 -1.98 -0.65
CA SER A 111 16.11 -2.90 -1.73
C SER A 111 17.43 -3.63 -1.44
N PHE A 112 17.54 -4.31 -0.30
CA PHE A 112 18.79 -4.96 0.11
C PHE A 112 18.79 -6.48 -0.05
N ILE A 113 19.97 -7.06 -0.23
CA ILE A 113 20.14 -8.50 -0.02
C ILE A 113 20.10 -8.74 1.48
N SER A 114 19.01 -9.30 1.99
CA SER A 114 18.86 -9.73 3.38
C SER A 114 18.86 -11.25 3.43
N PRO A 115 20.03 -11.89 3.52
CA PRO A 115 20.15 -13.34 3.31
C PRO A 115 19.67 -14.18 4.50
N PHE A 116 19.37 -13.58 5.66
CA PHE A 116 19.01 -14.32 6.87
C PHE A 116 17.53 -14.11 7.23
N ALA A 117 16.76 -15.19 7.30
CA ALA A 117 15.36 -15.19 7.71
C ALA A 117 15.20 -14.65 9.16
N LYS A 118 16.18 -14.96 10.02
CA LYS A 118 16.26 -14.46 11.41
C LYS A 118 16.36 -12.93 11.48
N MET A 119 16.97 -12.29 10.46
CA MET A 119 17.10 -10.84 10.43
C MET A 119 15.81 -10.12 10.04
N LEU A 120 14.97 -10.74 9.20
CA LEU A 120 13.64 -10.21 8.86
C LEU A 120 12.74 -10.18 10.10
N LEU A 121 12.77 -11.25 10.91
CA LEU A 121 12.14 -11.28 12.23
C LEU A 121 12.74 -10.22 13.17
N SER A 122 14.04 -9.93 13.08
CA SER A 122 14.69 -8.95 13.95
C SER A 122 14.40 -7.49 13.62
N ALA A 123 14.08 -7.18 12.36
CA ALA A 123 13.46 -5.91 11.98
C ALA A 123 12.08 -5.73 12.65
N PHE A 124 11.46 -6.84 13.08
CA PHE A 124 10.24 -6.86 13.91
C PHE A 124 10.52 -6.99 15.43
N TYR A 125 11.56 -7.70 15.90
CA TYR A 125 11.89 -7.93 17.33
C TYR A 125 13.39 -8.18 17.63
N PHE A 126 13.96 -7.44 18.59
CA PHE A 126 15.39 -7.40 18.96
C PHE A 126 16.10 -8.76 19.29
N ALA A 127 17.36 -8.88 18.85
CA ALA A 127 18.54 -9.67 19.33
C ALA A 127 18.72 -11.20 19.07
N GLY A 128 19.90 -11.58 18.51
CA GLY A 128 20.64 -12.83 18.86
C GLY A 128 21.24 -13.70 17.71
N PHE A 129 22.55 -13.53 17.42
CA PHE A 129 23.59 -14.39 16.78
C PHE A 129 23.22 -15.72 16.05
N THR A 130 23.83 -15.95 14.86
CA THR A 130 24.83 -16.99 14.46
C THR A 130 25.16 -16.86 12.96
N GLY A 131 26.42 -17.07 12.55
CA GLY A 131 26.91 -16.90 11.18
C GLY A 131 26.92 -18.16 10.31
N ILE A 132 27.44 -17.99 9.08
CA ILE A 132 28.16 -18.91 8.15
C ILE A 132 27.90 -18.42 6.70
N ASP A 133 28.84 -18.72 5.78
CA ASP A 133 28.84 -18.46 4.33
C ASP A 133 27.42 -18.31 3.73
N SER A 134 27.15 -17.15 3.13
CA SER A 134 25.77 -16.67 2.96
C SER A 134 25.05 -17.34 1.80
N ASP A 135 24.46 -18.51 2.06
CA ASP A 135 23.32 -19.00 1.32
C ASP A 135 22.12 -18.05 1.55
N TYR A 136 21.39 -17.72 0.49
CA TYR A 136 20.19 -16.89 0.61
C TYR A 136 19.06 -17.72 1.24
N GLU A 137 18.63 -17.36 2.44
CA GLU A 137 17.44 -17.93 3.05
C GLU A 137 16.20 -17.25 2.50
N LYS A 138 15.42 -18.01 1.72
CA LYS A 138 14.11 -17.55 1.26
C LYS A 138 13.19 -17.33 2.46
N PRO A 139 12.45 -16.21 2.55
CA PRO A 139 11.46 -16.01 3.60
C PRO A 139 10.43 -17.15 3.62
N GLU A 140 10.10 -17.67 4.81
CA GLU A 140 9.10 -18.73 4.98
C GLU A 140 7.67 -18.22 4.74
N THR A 141 7.38 -17.00 5.20
CA THR A 141 6.05 -16.37 5.12
C THR A 141 6.10 -14.93 4.56
N PRO A 142 6.50 -14.74 3.29
CA PRO A 142 6.46 -13.42 2.66
C PRO A 142 5.00 -12.99 2.41
N GLU A 143 4.69 -11.71 2.60
CA GLU A 143 3.37 -11.14 2.25
C GLU A 143 3.12 -11.19 0.74
N LEU A 144 4.18 -11.10 -0.07
CA LEU A 144 4.10 -11.19 -1.53
C LEU A 144 5.37 -11.81 -2.12
N VAL A 145 5.21 -12.63 -3.17
CA VAL A 145 6.31 -13.24 -3.93
C VAL A 145 6.26 -12.78 -5.38
N LEU A 146 7.24 -11.96 -5.78
CA LEU A 146 7.37 -11.47 -7.16
C LEU A 146 8.20 -12.44 -8.00
N LYS A 147 7.62 -12.97 -9.09
CA LYS A 147 8.33 -13.82 -10.06
C LYS A 147 8.89 -12.98 -11.20
N THR A 148 9.98 -12.26 -10.94
CA THR A 148 10.57 -11.27 -11.87
C THR A 148 11.11 -11.85 -13.19
N ASN A 149 11.22 -13.18 -13.30
CA ASN A 149 11.56 -13.88 -14.54
C ASN A 149 10.35 -14.22 -15.42
N LEU A 150 9.13 -14.12 -14.89
CA LEU A 150 7.88 -14.46 -15.58
C LEU A 150 6.93 -13.25 -15.75
N SER A 151 7.18 -12.17 -15.02
CA SER A 151 6.35 -10.97 -14.97
C SER A 151 7.14 -9.73 -15.39
N SER A 152 6.47 -8.76 -16.01
CA SER A 152 7.09 -7.47 -16.33
C SER A 152 7.29 -6.63 -15.06
N VAL A 153 8.11 -5.59 -15.15
CA VAL A 153 8.28 -4.61 -14.05
C VAL A 153 6.93 -4.00 -13.64
N SER A 154 6.09 -3.65 -14.63
CA SER A 154 4.76 -3.09 -14.37
C SER A 154 3.86 -4.05 -13.61
N ASP A 155 3.86 -5.34 -13.97
CA ASP A 155 3.04 -6.35 -13.30
C ASP A 155 3.50 -6.57 -11.85
N CYS A 156 4.81 -6.53 -11.61
CA CYS A 156 5.37 -6.63 -10.27
C CYS A 156 5.01 -5.42 -9.40
N VAL A 157 5.08 -4.21 -9.95
CA VAL A 157 4.66 -2.98 -9.25
C VAL A 157 3.17 -3.04 -8.94
N GLN A 158 2.34 -3.46 -9.89
CA GLN A 158 0.90 -3.58 -9.71
C GLN A 158 0.54 -4.55 -8.56
N GLN A 159 1.19 -5.71 -8.48
CA GLN A 159 1.00 -6.64 -7.37
C GLN A 159 1.36 -6.02 -6.00
N VAL A 160 2.45 -5.23 -5.93
CA VAL A 160 2.82 -4.54 -4.69
C VAL A 160 1.79 -3.45 -4.35
N VAL A 161 1.32 -2.71 -5.34
CA VAL A 161 0.28 -1.69 -5.16
C VAL A 161 -1.02 -2.30 -4.66
N GLU A 162 -1.45 -3.43 -5.21
CA GLU A 162 -2.65 -4.16 -4.78
C GLU A 162 -2.53 -4.57 -3.30
N LEU A 163 -1.39 -5.14 -2.90
CA LEU A 163 -1.11 -5.43 -1.49
C LEU A 163 -1.20 -4.16 -0.63
N LEU A 164 -0.59 -3.06 -1.07
CA LEU A 164 -0.64 -1.79 -0.31
C LEU A 164 -2.06 -1.21 -0.24
N GLN A 165 -2.91 -1.49 -1.21
CA GLN A 165 -4.32 -1.10 -1.20
C GLN A 165 -5.13 -1.94 -0.22
N GLU A 166 -4.95 -3.26 -0.21
CA GLU A 166 -5.56 -4.18 0.77
C GLU A 166 -5.20 -3.78 2.21
N GLN A 167 -3.98 -3.28 2.43
CA GLN A 167 -3.50 -2.78 3.72
C GLN A 167 -3.89 -1.32 4.02
N ASN A 168 -4.70 -0.67 3.17
CA ASN A 168 -5.14 0.73 3.30
C ASN A 168 -4.00 1.76 3.32
N ILE A 169 -2.81 1.42 2.81
CA ILE A 169 -1.66 2.34 2.69
C ILE A 169 -1.83 3.21 1.44
N VAL A 170 -2.14 2.57 0.32
CA VAL A 170 -2.48 3.23 -0.95
C VAL A 170 -4.00 3.22 -1.04
N PRO A 171 -4.67 4.37 -1.17
CA PRO A 171 -6.11 4.35 -1.42
C PRO A 171 -6.38 3.65 -2.74
N HIS A 172 -7.44 2.85 -2.82
CA HIS A 172 -7.97 2.45 -4.11
C HIS A 172 -8.34 3.72 -4.88
N THR A 173 -7.51 4.09 -5.85
CA THR A 173 -7.89 5.11 -6.83
C THR A 173 -9.15 4.58 -7.51
N VAL A 174 -10.16 5.45 -7.68
CA VAL A 174 -11.47 5.06 -8.23
C VAL A 174 -11.29 4.11 -9.41
N VAL A 175 -11.98 2.97 -9.31
CA VAL A 175 -11.94 1.83 -10.22
C VAL A 175 -11.89 2.33 -11.66
N LYS A 176 -10.81 2.04 -12.39
CA LYS A 176 -10.68 2.29 -13.84
C LYS A 176 -11.55 1.33 -14.69
N GLY A 177 -12.64 0.82 -14.13
CA GLY A 177 -13.43 -0.26 -14.70
C GLY A 177 -14.89 -0.20 -14.23
N ILE A 178 -15.76 -0.82 -14.99
CA ILE A 178 -17.21 -0.88 -14.74
C ILE A 178 -17.44 -1.62 -13.42
N HIS A 179 -18.11 -0.97 -12.47
CA HIS A 179 -18.51 -1.55 -11.19
C HIS A 179 -19.98 -1.95 -11.27
N GLU A 180 -20.22 -3.19 -11.70
CA GLU A 180 -21.56 -3.77 -11.74
C GLU A 180 -22.09 -4.01 -10.31
N LEU A 181 -23.39 -3.77 -10.12
CA LEU A 181 -24.09 -4.00 -8.85
C LEU A 181 -24.96 -5.26 -8.89
N PHE A 182 -24.79 -6.11 -9.90
CA PHE A 182 -25.45 -7.41 -9.95
C PHE A 182 -24.94 -8.32 -8.84
N VAL A 183 -25.87 -9.10 -8.28
CA VAL A 183 -25.52 -10.20 -7.37
C VAL A 183 -24.89 -11.33 -8.21
N PRO A 184 -23.71 -11.85 -7.84
CA PRO A 184 -23.11 -12.99 -8.52
C PRO A 184 -24.06 -14.17 -8.61
N GLU A 185 -24.06 -14.88 -9.75
CA GLU A 185 -25.05 -15.95 -10.03
C GLU A 185 -25.12 -17.02 -8.94
N ASN A 186 -23.96 -17.37 -8.37
CA ASN A 186 -23.82 -18.35 -7.29
C ASN A 186 -24.46 -17.94 -5.95
N LYS A 187 -24.89 -16.68 -5.80
CA LYS A 187 -25.54 -16.15 -4.60
C LYS A 187 -27.00 -15.74 -4.82
N LEU A 188 -27.52 -15.83 -6.05
CA LEU A 188 -28.84 -15.31 -6.41
C LEU A 188 -29.97 -15.92 -5.58
N ASP A 189 -29.97 -17.24 -5.39
CA ASP A 189 -31.05 -17.93 -4.67
C ASP A 189 -31.09 -17.54 -3.19
N GLN A 190 -29.91 -17.41 -2.57
CA GLN A 190 -29.78 -16.96 -1.19
C GLN A 190 -30.29 -15.53 -1.01
N VAL A 191 -29.83 -14.60 -1.87
CA VAL A 191 -30.22 -13.19 -1.78
C VAL A 191 -31.70 -13.00 -2.13
N ARG A 192 -32.27 -13.79 -3.04
CA ARG A 192 -33.71 -13.79 -3.33
C ARG A 192 -34.53 -14.26 -2.12
N ALA A 193 -34.05 -15.25 -1.38
CA ALA A 193 -34.72 -15.71 -0.15
C ALA A 193 -34.70 -14.62 0.94
N GLU A 194 -33.55 -13.96 1.13
CA GLU A 194 -33.40 -12.84 2.06
C GLU A 194 -34.28 -11.64 1.67
N ALA A 195 -34.29 -11.26 0.39
CA ALA A 195 -35.07 -10.14 -0.11
C ALA A 195 -36.58 -10.30 0.12
N LYS A 196 -37.10 -11.53 0.11
CA LYS A 196 -38.53 -11.81 0.41
C LYS A 196 -38.90 -11.54 1.88
N ALA A 197 -37.92 -11.56 2.79
CA ALA A 197 -38.14 -11.28 4.20
C ALA A 197 -38.07 -9.78 4.53
N LEU A 198 -37.61 -8.95 3.59
CA LEU A 198 -37.47 -7.51 3.78
C LEU A 198 -38.74 -6.75 3.38
N PRO A 199 -38.99 -5.57 3.99
CA PRO A 199 -40.03 -4.66 3.54
C PRO A 199 -39.83 -4.29 2.07
N SER A 200 -40.91 -4.23 1.30
CA SER A 200 -40.87 -3.90 -0.11
C SER A 200 -41.32 -2.46 -0.38
N LEU A 201 -40.74 -1.86 -1.41
CA LEU A 201 -41.16 -0.57 -1.96
C LEU A 201 -41.52 -0.77 -3.43
N SER A 202 -42.73 -0.36 -3.83
CA SER A 202 -43.12 -0.38 -5.24
C SER A 202 -42.38 0.71 -6.00
N ILE A 203 -41.74 0.34 -7.12
CA ILE A 203 -41.02 1.26 -7.99
C ILE A 203 -41.73 1.37 -9.34
N THR A 204 -41.59 2.52 -10.01
CA THR A 204 -42.16 2.75 -11.32
C THR A 204 -41.30 2.12 -12.44
N LYS A 205 -41.81 2.15 -13.68
CA LYS A 205 -41.03 1.71 -14.84
C LYS A 205 -39.78 2.57 -15.07
N LEU A 206 -39.84 3.87 -14.77
CA LEU A 206 -38.70 4.78 -14.87
C LEU A 206 -37.64 4.43 -13.81
N ASP A 207 -38.07 4.16 -12.58
CA ASP A 207 -37.15 3.75 -11.51
C ASP A 207 -36.45 2.43 -11.85
N LEU A 208 -37.16 1.49 -12.47
CA LEU A 208 -36.57 0.22 -12.94
C LEU A 208 -35.47 0.45 -13.99
N GLN A 209 -35.62 1.43 -14.88
CA GLN A 209 -34.57 1.80 -15.84
C GLN A 209 -33.34 2.34 -15.10
N TRP A 210 -33.52 3.16 -14.07
CA TRP A 210 -32.40 3.64 -13.25
C TRP A 210 -31.73 2.53 -12.44
N VAL A 211 -32.50 1.55 -11.95
CA VAL A 211 -31.93 0.34 -11.33
C VAL A 211 -31.05 -0.40 -12.32
N GLN A 212 -31.47 -0.52 -13.59
CA GLN A 212 -30.67 -1.16 -14.64
C GLN A 212 -29.37 -0.38 -14.92
N VAL A 213 -29.46 0.95 -15.09
CA VAL A 213 -28.28 1.83 -15.28
C VAL A 213 -27.25 1.65 -14.15
N LEU A 214 -27.71 1.60 -12.90
CA LEU A 214 -26.86 1.34 -11.74
C LEU A 214 -26.28 -0.09 -11.74
N SER A 215 -27.11 -1.09 -12.08
CA SER A 215 -26.73 -2.51 -12.04
C SER A 215 -25.65 -2.86 -13.06
N GLU A 216 -25.76 -2.33 -14.28
CA GLU A 216 -24.78 -2.49 -15.36
C GLU A 216 -23.53 -1.62 -15.18
N GLY A 217 -23.47 -0.79 -14.13
CA GLY A 217 -22.28 0.00 -13.80
C GLY A 217 -22.09 1.25 -14.66
N TRP A 218 -23.11 1.71 -15.42
CA TRP A 218 -23.04 2.96 -16.21
C TRP A 218 -22.78 4.19 -15.33
N ALA A 219 -23.20 4.16 -14.08
CA ALA A 219 -22.97 5.22 -13.10
C ALA A 219 -21.82 4.91 -12.12
N THR A 220 -20.88 4.05 -12.51
CA THR A 220 -19.64 3.80 -11.74
C THR A 220 -18.96 5.13 -11.39
N PRO A 221 -18.58 5.38 -10.13
CA PRO A 221 -18.38 4.39 -9.04
C PRO A 221 -19.51 4.30 -8.01
N LEU A 222 -20.74 4.72 -8.34
CA LEU A 222 -21.85 4.63 -7.39
C LEU A 222 -22.08 3.19 -6.92
N LYS A 223 -22.28 3.02 -5.61
CA LYS A 223 -22.58 1.72 -4.98
C LYS A 223 -24.09 1.44 -4.86
N GLY A 224 -24.92 2.30 -5.44
CA GLY A 224 -26.37 2.30 -5.36
C GLY A 224 -26.93 3.68 -5.71
N PHE A 225 -28.19 3.95 -5.36
CA PHE A 225 -28.75 5.30 -5.46
C PHE A 225 -27.96 6.29 -4.59
N MET A 226 -27.81 7.52 -5.08
CA MET A 226 -27.03 8.56 -4.41
C MET A 226 -27.56 8.82 -3.00
N ARG A 227 -26.63 8.90 -2.04
CA ARG A 227 -26.87 9.43 -0.70
C ARG A 227 -26.78 10.96 -0.73
N GLU A 228 -27.22 11.59 0.35
CA GLU A 228 -27.25 13.06 0.48
C GLU A 228 -25.94 13.74 0.07
N LYS A 229 -24.80 13.23 0.55
CA LYS A 229 -23.47 13.78 0.22
C LYS A 229 -23.19 13.74 -1.29
N GLU A 230 -23.46 12.61 -1.93
CA GLU A 230 -23.22 12.39 -3.37
C GLU A 230 -24.16 13.27 -4.21
N TYR A 231 -25.44 13.35 -3.81
CA TYR A 231 -26.43 14.19 -4.45
C TYR A 231 -26.08 15.69 -4.39
N LEU A 232 -25.68 16.18 -3.21
CA LEU A 232 -25.24 17.58 -3.04
C LEU A 232 -24.00 17.88 -3.88
N GLN A 233 -23.04 16.95 -3.95
CA GLN A 233 -21.86 17.13 -4.79
C GLN A 233 -22.21 17.27 -6.27
N VAL A 234 -23.08 16.38 -6.78
CA VAL A 234 -23.48 16.41 -8.18
C VAL A 234 -24.28 17.66 -8.51
N ILE A 235 -25.18 18.11 -7.63
CA ILE A 235 -25.96 19.33 -7.87
C ILE A 235 -25.11 20.59 -7.85
N HIS A 236 -24.14 20.69 -6.94
CA HIS A 236 -23.36 21.92 -6.77
C HIS A 236 -22.12 21.97 -7.65
N PHE A 237 -21.51 20.83 -7.96
CA PHE A 237 -20.23 20.75 -8.66
C PHE A 237 -20.31 19.98 -9.99
N GLY A 238 -21.46 19.39 -10.33
CA GLY A 238 -21.62 18.57 -11.53
C GLY A 238 -20.79 17.29 -11.52
N THR A 239 -20.24 16.90 -10.36
CA THR A 239 -19.28 15.79 -10.26
C THR A 239 -19.22 15.22 -8.84
N LEU A 240 -18.75 13.98 -8.68
CA LEU A 240 -18.48 13.35 -7.39
C LEU A 240 -17.04 13.66 -6.96
N LEU A 241 -16.87 14.20 -5.75
CA LEU A 241 -15.58 14.70 -5.26
C LEU A 241 -14.81 13.69 -4.42
N ASP A 242 -15.48 12.64 -3.91
CA ASP A 242 -14.83 11.58 -3.15
C ASP A 242 -14.02 10.67 -4.09
N GLY A 243 -12.77 11.05 -4.38
CA GLY A 243 -11.80 10.21 -5.08
C GLY A 243 -11.47 10.57 -6.53
N MET A 244 -11.68 11.81 -6.97
CA MET A 244 -11.34 12.31 -8.32
C MET A 244 -11.81 11.36 -9.44
N SER A 245 -13.12 11.29 -9.67
CA SER A 245 -13.66 10.77 -10.93
C SER A 245 -14.70 11.72 -11.49
N PHE A 246 -14.54 12.10 -12.76
CA PHE A 246 -15.52 12.84 -13.53
C PHE A 246 -16.66 11.90 -13.91
N CYS A 247 -17.72 11.82 -13.10
CA CYS A 247 -19.00 11.32 -13.59
C CYS A 247 -19.71 12.47 -14.31
N LEU A 248 -19.46 12.60 -15.61
CA LEU A 248 -20.30 13.43 -16.46
C LEU A 248 -21.67 12.74 -16.58
N PHE A 249 -22.65 13.15 -15.79
CA PHE A 249 -24.03 12.72 -16.03
C PHE A 249 -24.51 13.41 -17.31
N LEU A 250 -24.35 12.72 -18.45
CA LEU A 250 -25.06 13.05 -19.68
C LEU A 250 -26.55 12.85 -19.39
N THR A 251 -27.24 13.93 -19.06
CA THR A 251 -28.70 13.95 -19.08
C THR A 251 -29.10 13.83 -20.55
N LEU A 252 -29.36 12.60 -21.00
CA LEU A 252 -30.04 12.39 -22.28
C LEU A 252 -31.46 12.91 -22.10
N TYR A 253 -31.67 14.17 -22.48
CA TYR A 253 -33.01 14.66 -22.78
C TYR A 253 -33.53 13.83 -23.95
N HIS A 254 -34.78 13.39 -23.79
CA HIS A 254 -35.54 12.56 -24.73
C HIS A 254 -35.44 13.02 -26.19
#